data_AF-A0A7C5NQQ9-F1
#
_entry.id   AF-A0A7C5NQQ9-F1
#
_cell.length_a   1.000
_cell.length_b   1.000
_cell.length_c   1.000
_cell.angle_alpha   90.00
_cell.angle_beta   90.00
_cell.angle_gamma   90.00
#
_symmetry.space_group_name_H-M   'P 1'
#
loop_
_entity.id
_entity.type
_entity.pdbx_description
1 polymer ?
#
loop_
_entity_poly.entity_id
_entity_poly.type
_entity_poly.pdbx_seq_one_letter_code
_entity_poly.pdbx_strand_id
1 'polypeptide(L)'
;MAKNIKVTIWNEFRHEKSNEAVMKLYPDGMHAVIAKFLTEAGGIDTCTATLDEPEHGLTEEVLNNTDVLIWWGHVAHGEVADEIVTRVQQRVLAGMGLIVLHSGHFSKIFKRMLGTNCSLLWREIAEKERLWNLEPGHPITEGIGDYIELPNAEMYGERFDIPTPDKLIFVSWFEGGEVFRSGCCWE
;
A
#
# COMPACT_ATOMS: atom_id res chain seq x y z
N MET A 1 20.24 16.96 -15.04
CA MET A 1 19.36 15.78 -15.11
C MET A 1 18.39 15.90 -13.96
N ALA A 2 17.09 15.68 -14.16
CA ALA A 2 16.15 15.62 -13.05
C ALA A 2 16.58 14.49 -12.11
N LYS A 3 16.53 14.71 -10.80
CA LYS A 3 16.89 13.70 -9.81
C LYS A 3 15.77 12.65 -9.81
N ASN A 4 16.11 11.38 -9.99
CA ASN A 4 15.15 10.27 -9.88
C ASN A 4 14.57 10.22 -8.46
N ILE A 5 13.29 9.85 -8.35
CA ILE A 5 12.62 9.63 -7.06
C ILE A 5 13.04 8.26 -6.54
N LYS A 6 13.51 8.19 -5.29
CA LYS A 6 13.92 6.94 -4.65
C LYS A 6 12.75 6.30 -3.93
N VAL A 7 12.33 5.12 -4.39
CA VAL A 7 11.18 4.41 -3.84
C VAL A 7 11.63 3.11 -3.19
N THR A 8 11.25 2.90 -1.93
CA THR A 8 11.43 1.61 -1.26
C THR A 8 10.10 0.89 -1.21
N ILE A 9 10.04 -0.34 -1.72
CA ILE A 9 8.85 -1.19 -1.71
C ILE A 9 9.01 -2.23 -0.62
N TRP A 10 8.27 -2.05 0.47
CA TRP A 10 8.25 -2.97 1.59
C TRP A 10 7.10 -3.97 1.45
N ASN A 11 7.43 -5.26 1.54
CA ASN A 11 6.46 -6.35 1.49
C ASN A 11 6.69 -7.33 2.63
N GLU A 12 5.62 -7.72 3.31
CA GLU A 12 5.69 -8.73 4.37
C GLU A 12 6.27 -10.07 3.89
N PHE A 13 5.99 -10.45 2.63
CA PHE A 13 6.58 -11.60 1.94
C PHE A 13 6.44 -12.95 2.67
N ARG A 14 5.32 -13.14 3.37
CA ARG A 14 4.96 -14.40 4.05
C ARG A 14 4.09 -15.29 3.15
N HIS A 15 3.04 -14.73 2.56
CA HIS A 15 2.09 -15.48 1.72
C HIS A 15 2.77 -16.14 0.51
N GLU A 16 3.67 -15.41 -0.16
CA GLU A 16 4.36 -15.91 -1.34
C GLU A 16 5.35 -17.05 -1.01
N LYS A 17 5.74 -17.20 0.26
CA LYS A 17 6.57 -18.32 0.74
C LYS A 17 5.74 -19.51 1.23
N SER A 18 4.55 -19.28 1.76
CA SER A 18 3.76 -20.32 2.45
C SER A 18 2.52 -20.81 1.70
N ASN A 19 2.05 -20.07 0.69
CA ASN A 19 0.87 -20.42 -0.11
C ASN A 19 1.26 -20.69 -1.57
N GLU A 20 1.14 -21.95 -2.01
CA GLU A 20 1.52 -22.35 -3.38
C GLU A 20 0.77 -21.61 -4.48
N ALA A 21 -0.50 -21.25 -4.27
CA ALA A 21 -1.27 -20.51 -5.27
C ALA A 21 -0.76 -19.07 -5.41
N VAL A 22 -0.40 -18.43 -4.30
CA VAL A 22 0.18 -17.08 -4.29
C VAL A 22 1.59 -17.10 -4.88
N MET A 23 2.42 -18.07 -4.50
CA MET A 23 3.77 -18.25 -5.04
C MET A 23 3.76 -18.42 -6.57
N LYS A 24 2.78 -19.14 -7.13
CA LYS A 24 2.64 -19.29 -8.59
C LYS A 24 2.36 -17.97 -9.31
N LEU A 25 1.67 -17.04 -8.65
CA LEU A 25 1.37 -15.71 -9.20
C LEU A 25 2.53 -14.74 -8.98
N TYR A 26 3.16 -14.79 -7.81
CA TYR A 26 4.22 -13.89 -7.36
C TYR A 26 5.44 -14.69 -6.89
N PRO A 27 6.18 -15.35 -7.81
CA PRO A 27 7.30 -16.23 -7.43
C PRO A 27 8.42 -15.47 -6.71
N ASP A 28 8.62 -14.20 -7.08
CA ASP A 28 9.60 -13.30 -6.48
C ASP A 28 8.96 -12.28 -5.52
N GLY A 29 7.68 -12.47 -5.17
CA GLY A 29 6.91 -11.58 -4.32
C GLY A 29 6.28 -10.36 -5.02
N MET A 30 5.24 -9.79 -4.40
CA MET A 30 4.52 -8.64 -4.97
C MET A 30 5.41 -7.39 -5.11
N HIS A 31 6.35 -7.21 -4.17
CA HIS A 31 7.33 -6.12 -4.21
C HIS A 31 8.19 -6.13 -5.47
N ALA A 32 8.60 -7.30 -5.97
CA ALA A 32 9.39 -7.39 -7.19
C ALA A 32 8.59 -6.95 -8.43
N VAL A 33 7.29 -7.30 -8.50
CA VAL A 33 6.40 -6.86 -9.58
C VAL A 33 6.23 -5.34 -9.59
N ILE A 34 5.98 -4.74 -8.42
CA ILE A 34 5.84 -3.28 -8.29
C ILE A 34 7.16 -2.59 -8.63
N ALA A 35 8.29 -3.07 -8.08
CA ALA A 35 9.61 -2.50 -8.34
C ALA A 35 9.96 -2.50 -9.83
N LYS A 36 9.69 -3.61 -10.52
CA LYS A 36 9.90 -3.75 -11.97
C LYS A 36 9.08 -2.72 -12.74
N PHE A 37 7.78 -2.63 -12.46
CA PHE A 37 6.89 -1.68 -13.14
C PHE A 37 7.36 -0.23 -12.97
N LEU A 38 7.69 0.18 -11.73
CA LEU A 38 8.12 1.55 -11.44
C LEU A 38 9.48 1.88 -12.07
N THR A 39 10.42 0.92 -12.08
CA THR A 39 11.71 1.09 -12.76
C THR A 39 11.53 1.28 -14.27
N GLU A 40 10.65 0.47 -14.89
CA GLU A 40 10.35 0.54 -16.33
C GLU A 40 9.61 1.83 -16.73
N ALA A 41 8.79 2.40 -15.84
CA ALA A 41 8.12 3.69 -16.05
C ALA A 41 9.10 4.87 -16.19
N GLY A 42 10.31 4.74 -15.62
CA GLY A 42 11.39 5.72 -15.70
C GLY A 42 11.26 6.86 -14.68
N GLY A 43 12.38 7.50 -14.37
CA GLY A 43 12.45 8.59 -13.38
C GLY A 43 12.32 8.14 -11.91
N ILE A 44 12.26 6.84 -11.66
CA ILE A 44 12.13 6.22 -10.34
C ILE A 44 13.23 5.19 -10.15
N ASP A 45 13.98 5.32 -9.05
CA ASP A 45 14.95 4.33 -8.59
C ASP A 45 14.31 3.48 -7.49
N THR A 46 14.15 2.17 -7.70
CA THR A 46 13.49 1.31 -6.72
C THR A 46 14.46 0.45 -5.90
N CYS A 47 14.13 0.27 -4.63
CA CYS A 47 14.70 -0.74 -3.75
C CYS A 47 13.56 -1.55 -3.10
N THR A 48 13.82 -2.78 -2.69
CA THR A 48 12.83 -3.63 -1.99
C THR A 48 13.33 -3.98 -0.60
N ALA A 49 12.40 -4.18 0.32
CA ALA A 49 12.68 -4.64 1.68
C ALA A 49 11.57 -5.60 2.14
N THR A 50 11.91 -6.56 2.98
CA THR A 50 10.95 -7.55 3.49
C THR A 50 11.02 -7.73 5.00
N LEU A 51 9.97 -8.30 5.59
CA LEU A 51 9.84 -8.47 7.04
C LEU A 51 11.01 -9.26 7.65
N ASP A 52 11.49 -10.30 6.97
CA ASP A 52 12.48 -11.24 7.52
C ASP A 52 13.94 -10.75 7.36
N GLU A 53 14.16 -9.59 6.72
CA GLU A 53 15.49 -8.97 6.64
C GLU A 53 15.89 -8.33 7.98
N PRO A 54 17.20 -8.13 8.24
CA PRO A 54 17.65 -7.35 9.39
C PRO A 54 16.96 -5.99 9.43
N GLU A 55 16.40 -5.61 10.59
CA GLU A 55 15.62 -4.38 10.76
C GLU A 55 14.45 -4.25 9.76
N HIS A 56 13.93 -5.39 9.28
CA HIS A 56 12.90 -5.47 8.24
C HIS A 56 13.31 -4.80 6.93
N GLY A 57 14.62 -4.69 6.67
CA GLY A 57 15.21 -3.98 5.53
C GLY A 57 15.08 -2.45 5.61
N LEU A 58 14.60 -1.91 6.74
CA LEU A 58 14.33 -0.48 6.93
C LEU A 58 15.32 0.16 7.90
N THR A 59 16.62 -0.04 7.64
CA THR A 59 17.70 0.63 8.38
C THR A 59 17.61 2.15 8.25
N GLU A 60 18.30 2.88 9.12
CA GLU A 60 18.40 4.35 9.00
C GLU A 60 18.96 4.77 7.65
N GLU A 61 19.97 4.06 7.14
CA GLU A 61 20.57 4.35 5.84
C GLU A 61 19.55 4.21 4.70
N VAL A 62 18.77 3.11 4.68
CA VAL A 62 17.75 2.89 3.67
C VAL A 62 16.72 4.01 3.73
N LEU A 63 16.13 4.28 4.89
CA LEU A 63 15.08 5.30 5.02
C LEU A 63 15.57 6.75 4.81
N ASN A 64 16.84 7.04 5.08
CA ASN A 64 17.44 8.34 4.73
C ASN A 64 17.65 8.49 3.22
N ASN A 65 17.70 7.37 2.50
CA ASN A 65 17.81 7.30 1.05
C ASN A 65 16.47 7.02 0.35
N THR A 66 15.35 6.99 1.08
CA THR A 66 14.00 6.79 0.55
C THR A 66 13.25 8.13 0.48
N ASP A 67 12.74 8.47 -0.71
CA ASP A 67 11.83 9.61 -0.89
C ASP A 67 10.37 9.16 -0.66
N VAL A 68 10.01 7.94 -1.11
CA VAL A 68 8.66 7.34 -0.90
C VAL A 68 8.78 5.89 -0.46
N LEU A 69 8.09 5.52 0.62
CA LEU A 69 7.94 4.15 1.08
C LEU A 69 6.58 3.59 0.63
N ILE A 70 6.57 2.46 -0.06
CA ILE A 70 5.37 1.67 -0.36
C ILE A 70 5.29 0.53 0.65
N TRP A 71 4.11 0.29 1.22
CA TRP A 71 3.92 -0.71 2.26
C TRP A 71 2.79 -1.68 1.94
N TRP A 72 3.12 -2.97 1.87
CA TRP A 72 2.15 -4.07 1.87
C TRP A 72 2.44 -5.05 3.01
N GLY A 73 1.41 -5.45 3.76
CA GLY A 73 1.51 -6.52 4.76
C GLY A 73 0.14 -7.05 5.15
N HIS A 74 0.06 -8.21 5.81
CA HIS A 74 -1.21 -8.85 6.10
C HIS A 74 -1.20 -9.67 7.40
N VAL A 75 -0.48 -10.80 7.45
CA VAL A 75 -0.63 -11.80 8.52
C VAL A 75 0.33 -11.60 9.68
N ALA A 76 1.36 -10.77 9.51
CA ALA A 76 2.46 -10.60 10.44
C ALA A 76 2.70 -9.12 10.82
N HIS A 77 1.65 -8.28 10.76
CA HIS A 77 1.73 -6.89 11.24
C HIS A 77 2.28 -6.74 12.67
N GLY A 78 2.00 -7.71 13.54
CA GLY A 78 2.47 -7.75 14.92
C GLY A 78 3.99 -7.93 15.04
N GLU A 79 4.63 -8.57 14.05
CA GLU A 79 6.04 -8.91 14.06
C GLU A 79 6.95 -7.73 13.68
N VAL A 80 6.40 -6.68 13.05
CA VAL A 80 7.16 -5.45 12.76
C VAL A 80 7.53 -4.78 14.07
N ALA A 81 8.82 -4.64 14.36
CA ALA A 81 9.31 -4.08 15.61
C ALA A 81 8.91 -2.60 15.77
N ASP A 82 8.49 -2.23 16.99
CA ASP A 82 7.96 -0.88 17.25
C ASP A 82 9.00 0.23 17.04
N GLU A 83 10.29 -0.08 17.17
CA GLU A 83 11.39 0.82 16.85
C GLU A 83 11.44 1.16 15.35
N ILE A 84 11.20 0.17 14.48
CA ILE A 84 11.14 0.36 13.03
C ILE A 84 9.92 1.19 12.66
N VAL A 85 8.76 0.92 13.29
CA VAL A 85 7.55 1.75 13.11
C VAL A 85 7.80 3.20 13.53
N THR A 86 8.51 3.40 14.65
CA THR A 86 8.88 4.75 15.15
C THR A 86 9.79 5.47 14.16
N ARG A 87 10.80 4.77 13.64
CA ARG A 87 11.73 5.32 12.65
C ARG A 87 11.00 5.72 11.35
N VAL A 88 10.15 4.84 10.82
CA VAL A 88 9.34 5.14 9.63
C VAL A 88 8.43 6.34 9.87
N GLN A 89 7.72 6.38 11.01
CA GLN A 89 6.86 7.51 11.37
C GLN A 89 7.64 8.84 11.37
N GLN A 90 8.82 8.87 12.01
CA GLN A 90 9.66 10.07 12.04
C GLN A 90 10.05 10.54 10.64
N ARG A 91 10.36 9.60 9.74
CA ARG A 91 10.70 9.91 8.35
C ARG A 91 9.51 10.46 7.56
N VAL A 92 8.32 9.88 7.75
CA VAL A 92 7.08 10.38 7.13
C VAL A 92 6.76 11.80 7.61
N LEU A 93 6.82 12.04 8.92
CA LEU A 93 6.62 13.38 9.49
C LEU A 93 7.71 14.40 9.05
N ALA A 94 8.87 13.91 8.63
CA ALA A 94 9.95 14.72 8.06
C ALA A 94 9.86 14.89 6.53
N GLY A 95 8.77 14.44 5.90
CA GLY A 95 8.48 14.66 4.48
C GLY A 95 8.71 13.46 3.55
N MET A 96 9.03 12.28 4.07
CA MET A 96 9.05 11.04 3.26
C MET A 96 7.61 10.64 2.90
N GLY A 97 7.32 10.35 1.64
CA GLY A 97 6.01 9.85 1.22
C GLY A 97 5.74 8.44 1.76
N LEU A 98 4.47 8.12 2.01
CA LEU A 98 4.02 6.78 2.39
C LEU A 98 2.80 6.38 1.56
N ILE A 99 2.89 5.25 0.85
CA ILE A 99 1.77 4.62 0.14
C ILE A 99 1.47 3.30 0.82
N VAL A 100 0.28 3.17 1.41
CA VAL A 100 -0.16 1.94 2.08
C VAL A 100 -1.14 1.20 1.17
N LEU A 101 -0.86 -0.07 0.91
CA LEU A 101 -1.63 -0.89 -0.03
C LEU A 101 -2.48 -1.91 0.72
N HIS A 102 -3.76 -1.99 0.34
CA HIS A 102 -4.66 -3.09 0.68
C HIS A 102 -4.67 -3.41 2.19
N SER A 103 -4.39 -4.65 2.58
CA SER A 103 -4.29 -5.14 3.97
C SER A 103 -3.29 -4.37 4.84
N GLY A 104 -2.41 -3.57 4.25
CA GLY A 104 -1.59 -2.58 4.94
C GLY A 104 -2.40 -1.59 5.80
N HIS A 105 -3.71 -1.47 5.60
CA HIS A 105 -4.60 -0.72 6.48
C HIS A 105 -4.53 -1.17 7.95
N PHE A 106 -4.18 -2.43 8.24
CA PHE A 106 -3.97 -2.91 9.61
C PHE A 106 -2.51 -2.83 10.09
N SER A 107 -1.59 -2.31 9.27
CA SER A 107 -0.19 -2.15 9.66
C SER A 107 -0.04 -1.21 10.85
N LYS A 108 0.95 -1.49 11.70
CA LYS A 108 1.30 -0.64 12.85
C LYS A 108 1.57 0.81 12.42
N ILE A 109 2.25 1.01 11.28
CA ILE A 109 2.59 2.34 10.78
C ILE A 109 1.34 3.12 10.33
N PHE A 110 0.42 2.51 9.58
CA PHE A 110 -0.78 3.20 9.12
C PHE A 110 -1.69 3.60 10.30
N LYS A 111 -1.93 2.66 11.23
CA LYS A 111 -2.68 2.95 12.47
C LYS A 111 -2.03 4.07 13.29
N ARG A 112 -0.70 4.08 13.38
CA ARG A 112 0.04 5.11 14.13
C ARG A 112 -0.04 6.49 13.47
N MET A 113 -0.05 6.55 12.14
CA MET A 113 -0.22 7.81 11.41
C MET A 113 -1.64 8.37 11.53
N LEU A 114 -2.66 7.51 11.48
CA LEU A 114 -4.07 7.94 11.46
C LEU A 114 -4.73 8.05 12.83
N GLY A 115 -4.19 7.41 13.86
CA GLY A 115 -4.72 7.48 15.22
C GLY A 115 -6.06 6.76 15.45
N THR A 116 -6.46 5.87 14.54
CA THR A 116 -7.69 5.06 14.60
C THR A 116 -7.39 3.55 14.54
N ASN A 117 -8.42 2.71 14.59
CA ASN A 117 -8.20 1.25 14.51
C ASN A 117 -7.96 0.77 13.09
N CYS A 118 -8.38 1.54 12.08
CA CYS A 118 -8.33 1.22 10.66
C CYS A 118 -9.04 -0.10 10.33
N SER A 119 -10.05 -0.48 11.12
CA SER A 119 -10.89 -1.65 10.87
C SER A 119 -11.94 -1.37 9.80
N LEU A 120 -12.32 -2.41 9.06
CA LEU A 120 -13.30 -2.37 7.98
C LEU A 120 -14.07 -3.71 7.92
N LEU A 121 -15.17 -3.74 7.17
CA LEU A 121 -15.82 -4.99 6.80
C LEU A 121 -15.02 -5.65 5.67
N TRP A 122 -14.96 -6.99 5.64
CA TRP A 122 -14.28 -7.69 4.57
C TRP A 122 -14.96 -9.01 4.19
N ARG A 123 -14.72 -9.47 2.96
CA ARG A 123 -15.17 -10.77 2.45
C ARG A 123 -14.29 -11.24 1.29
N GLU A 124 -13.86 -12.50 1.32
CA GLU A 124 -13.03 -13.10 0.28
C GLU A 124 -13.82 -14.17 -0.50
N ILE A 125 -14.51 -13.77 -1.56
CA ILE A 125 -15.25 -14.68 -2.46
C ILE A 125 -14.93 -14.43 -3.95
N ALA A 126 -13.85 -13.71 -4.24
CA ALA A 126 -13.43 -13.34 -5.59
C ALA A 126 -14.53 -12.63 -6.40
N GLU A 127 -15.11 -11.58 -5.81
CA GLU A 127 -16.14 -10.80 -6.49
C GLU A 127 -15.56 -9.63 -7.28
N LYS A 128 -16.34 -9.09 -8.20
CA LYS A 128 -15.92 -7.94 -9.01
C LYS A 128 -15.89 -6.66 -8.19
N GLU A 129 -14.83 -5.89 -8.37
CA GLU A 129 -14.66 -4.53 -7.83
C GLU A 129 -14.60 -3.52 -8.96
N ARG A 130 -15.30 -2.39 -8.79
CA ARG A 130 -15.14 -1.20 -9.63
C ARG A 130 -14.73 -0.01 -8.78
N LEU A 131 -13.53 0.50 -9.01
CA LEU A 131 -12.97 1.68 -8.37
C LEU A 131 -13.33 2.92 -9.20
N TRP A 132 -14.32 3.69 -8.77
CA TRP A 132 -14.74 4.92 -9.45
C TRP A 132 -13.75 6.05 -9.19
N ASN A 133 -13.23 6.65 -10.25
CA ASN A 133 -12.37 7.82 -10.21
C ASN A 133 -13.22 9.06 -9.87
N LEU A 134 -13.09 9.57 -8.65
CA LEU A 134 -13.84 10.74 -8.19
C LEU A 134 -13.14 12.05 -8.52
N GLU A 135 -11.83 12.00 -8.75
CA GLU A 135 -10.97 13.17 -8.89
C GLU A 135 -10.13 13.06 -10.17
N PRO A 136 -10.73 13.14 -11.37
CA PRO A 136 -10.02 12.94 -12.65
C PRO A 136 -8.96 14.03 -12.96
N GLY A 137 -8.97 15.14 -12.22
CA GLY A 137 -7.93 16.18 -12.30
C GLY A 137 -6.75 15.97 -11.34
N HIS A 138 -6.77 14.92 -10.52
CA HIS A 138 -5.73 14.65 -9.52
C HIS A 138 -4.51 13.98 -10.19
N PRO A 139 -3.25 14.30 -9.80
CA PRO A 139 -2.07 13.67 -10.39
C PRO A 139 -2.04 12.14 -10.28
N ILE A 140 -2.60 11.57 -9.20
CA ILE A 140 -2.70 10.10 -9.01
C ILE A 140 -3.59 9.44 -10.08
N THR A 141 -4.57 10.17 -10.62
CA THR A 141 -5.54 9.65 -11.58
C THR A 141 -5.21 10.05 -13.01
N GLU A 142 -4.03 10.62 -13.26
CA GLU A 142 -3.56 10.94 -14.60
C GLU A 142 -3.56 9.69 -15.49
N GLY A 143 -4.27 9.77 -16.63
CA GLY A 143 -4.41 8.65 -17.57
C GLY A 143 -5.41 7.57 -17.12
N ILE A 144 -6.04 7.71 -15.95
CA ILE A 144 -7.11 6.83 -15.49
C ILE A 144 -8.46 7.37 -15.99
N GLY A 145 -9.28 6.51 -16.58
CA GLY A 145 -10.63 6.86 -17.02
C GLY A 145 -11.61 7.01 -15.85
N ASP A 146 -12.91 6.84 -16.14
CA ASP A 146 -13.97 6.98 -15.14
C ASP A 146 -13.86 5.95 -13.99
N TYR A 147 -13.27 4.79 -14.26
CA TYR A 147 -13.06 3.74 -13.26
C TYR A 147 -11.95 2.75 -13.66
N ILE A 148 -11.48 1.98 -12.66
CA ILE A 148 -10.73 0.74 -12.84
C ILE A 148 -11.65 -0.42 -12.44
N GLU A 149 -11.67 -1.49 -13.23
CA GLU A 149 -12.48 -2.68 -12.92
C GLU A 149 -11.57 -3.89 -12.71
N LEU A 150 -11.72 -4.54 -11.56
CA LEU A 150 -11.02 -5.77 -11.20
C LEU A 150 -12.04 -6.92 -11.19
N PRO A 151 -11.84 -7.98 -11.99
CA PRO A 151 -12.83 -9.04 -12.10
C PRO A 151 -12.90 -9.91 -10.83
N ASN A 152 -11.83 -9.97 -10.04
CA ASN A 152 -11.76 -10.72 -8.80
C ASN A 152 -10.96 -9.92 -7.76
N ALA A 153 -11.61 -9.54 -6.66
CA ALA A 153 -11.01 -8.86 -5.53
C ALA A 153 -11.55 -9.39 -4.20
N GLU A 154 -10.77 -9.21 -3.13
CA GLU A 154 -11.29 -9.26 -1.77
C GLU A 154 -12.12 -7.98 -1.54
N MET A 155 -13.34 -8.14 -1.05
CA MET A 155 -14.18 -7.00 -0.71
C MET A 155 -13.71 -6.39 0.60
N TYR A 156 -13.44 -5.08 0.59
CA TYR A 156 -13.44 -4.22 1.78
C TYR A 156 -14.66 -3.31 1.73
N GLY A 157 -15.25 -3.03 2.89
CA GLY A 157 -16.50 -2.30 3.00
C GLY A 157 -16.54 -1.30 4.15
N GLU A 158 -17.34 -0.25 3.98
CA GLU A 158 -17.65 0.69 5.05
C GLU A 158 -18.40 0.01 6.21
N ARG A 159 -18.25 0.47 7.47
CA ARG A 159 -17.47 1.65 7.90
C ARG A 159 -15.98 1.33 8.03
N PHE A 160 -15.15 2.06 7.29
CA PHE A 160 -13.71 2.08 7.46
C PHE A 160 -13.33 3.09 8.55
N ASP A 161 -12.77 2.60 9.66
CA ASP A 161 -12.41 3.39 10.84
C ASP A 161 -11.11 4.18 10.61
N ILE A 162 -11.21 5.21 9.78
CA ILE A 162 -10.15 6.17 9.46
C ILE A 162 -10.65 7.61 9.68
N PRO A 163 -9.77 8.58 9.97
CA PRO A 163 -10.11 9.99 9.87
C PRO A 163 -10.60 10.32 8.46
N THR A 164 -11.38 11.39 8.33
CA THR A 164 -11.77 11.91 7.02
C THR A 164 -10.51 12.20 6.20
N PRO A 165 -10.37 11.65 4.98
CA PRO A 165 -9.25 11.98 4.12
C PRO A 165 -9.36 13.41 3.61
N ASP A 166 -8.22 14.06 3.36
CA ASP A 166 -8.18 15.40 2.77
C ASP A 166 -8.69 15.36 1.32
N LYS A 167 -8.39 14.26 0.61
CA LYS A 167 -8.95 13.94 -0.70
C LYS A 167 -9.35 12.48 -0.80
N LEU A 168 -10.53 12.23 -1.37
CA LEU A 168 -11.04 10.90 -1.68
C LEU A 168 -11.03 10.72 -3.20
N ILE A 169 -10.00 10.06 -3.72
CA ILE A 169 -9.75 9.92 -5.16
C ILE A 169 -10.45 8.70 -5.78
N PHE A 170 -10.70 7.66 -4.98
CA PHE A 170 -11.45 6.48 -5.42
C PHE A 170 -12.51 6.06 -4.40
N VAL A 171 -13.66 5.63 -4.92
CA VAL A 171 -14.66 4.84 -4.18
C VAL A 171 -14.91 3.54 -4.92
N SER A 172 -14.75 2.44 -4.22
CA SER A 172 -15.04 1.11 -4.76
C SER A 172 -16.51 0.77 -4.59
N TRP A 173 -17.06 0.12 -5.60
CA TRP A 173 -18.29 -0.66 -5.55
C TRP A 173 -17.94 -2.14 -5.74
N PHE A 174 -18.56 -3.02 -4.96
CA PHE A 174 -18.43 -4.46 -5.10
C PHE A 174 -19.73 -5.10 -5.58
N GLU A 175 -19.64 -6.25 -6.24
CA GLU A 175 -20.81 -6.97 -6.77
C GLU A 175 -21.84 -7.33 -5.69
N GLY A 176 -21.41 -7.58 -4.46
CA GLY A 176 -22.27 -7.76 -3.29
C GLY A 176 -23.03 -6.51 -2.84
N GLY A 177 -22.73 -5.35 -3.40
CA GLY A 177 -23.39 -4.06 -3.14
C GLY A 177 -22.66 -3.17 -2.13
N GLU A 178 -21.56 -3.63 -1.55
CA GLU A 178 -20.74 -2.82 -0.64
C GLU A 178 -20.04 -1.68 -1.36
N VAL A 179 -19.82 -0.60 -0.60
CA VAL A 179 -19.01 0.53 -1.02
C VAL A 179 -17.86 0.74 -0.04
N PHE A 180 -16.76 1.30 -0.54
CA PHE A 180 -15.56 1.51 0.25
C PHE A 180 -14.79 2.74 -0.22
N ARG A 181 -14.34 3.58 0.72
CA ARG A 181 -13.39 4.65 0.45
C ARG A 181 -12.00 4.06 0.16
N SER A 182 -11.77 3.67 -1.09
CA SER A 182 -10.61 2.88 -1.52
C SER A 182 -9.39 3.69 -1.93
N GLY A 183 -9.55 4.98 -2.21
CA GLY A 183 -8.44 5.88 -2.54
C GLY A 183 -8.45 7.11 -1.64
N CYS A 184 -7.72 7.05 -0.53
CA CYS A 184 -7.66 8.13 0.45
C CYS A 184 -6.29 8.81 0.45
N CYS A 185 -6.26 10.15 0.48
CA CYS A 185 -5.04 10.95 0.62
C CYS A 185 -5.14 11.83 1.87
N TRP A 186 -4.00 11.98 2.55
CA TRP A 186 -3.77 12.93 3.65
C TRP A 186 -2.51 13.73 3.30
N GLU A 187 -2.58 15.06 3.42
CA GLU A 187 -1.56 16.01 2.91
C GLU A 187 -0.93 16.86 4.03
#